data_AF-A0A9D2CG29-F1
#
_entry.id   AF-A0A9D2CG29-F1
#
_cell.length_a   1.000
_cell.length_b   1.000
_cell.length_c   1.000
_cell.angle_alpha   90.00
_cell.angle_beta   90.00
_cell.angle_gamma   90.00
#
_symmetry.space_group_name_H-M   'P 1'
#
loop_
_entity.id
_entity.type
_entity.pdbx_description
1 polymer ?
#
loop_
_entity_poly.entity_id
_entity_poly.type
_entity_poly.pdbx_seq_one_letter_code
_entity_poly.pdbx_strand_id
1 'polypeptide(L)'
;AFTLVLSALIVCLMHGINLMLITYAPGRFAASGKVSTVSGITNSATYVGSALSSYGIALIAEKAGWSNTILSWIFIALGGAVVCILCVRRWARFIRKK
;
A
#
# COMPACT_ATOMS: atom_id res chain seq x y z
N ALA A 1 23.29 -3.01 -14.64
CA ALA A 1 23.28 -1.84 -13.73
C ALA A 1 21.90 -1.17 -13.68
N PHE A 2 21.35 -0.70 -14.81
CA PHE A 2 20.07 0.01 -14.84
C PHE A 2 18.89 -0.74 -14.20
N THR A 3 18.70 -2.02 -14.54
CA THR A 3 17.62 -2.85 -13.96
C THR A 3 17.73 -3.01 -12.45
N LEU A 4 18.94 -3.03 -11.90
CA LEU A 4 19.18 -3.13 -10.45
C LEU A 4 18.80 -1.83 -9.73
N VAL A 5 19.08 -0.68 -10.34
CA VAL A 5 18.67 0.61 -9.79
C VAL A 5 17.15 0.72 -9.82
N LEU A 6 16.51 0.35 -10.92
CA LEU A 6 15.05 0.37 -11.03
C LEU A 6 14.37 -0.59 -10.05
N SER A 7 14.88 -1.80 -9.88
CA SER A 7 14.32 -2.75 -8.92
C SER A 7 14.50 -2.27 -7.47
N ALA A 8 15.67 -1.72 -7.13
CA ALA A 8 15.90 -1.11 -5.82
C ALA A 8 14.94 0.04 -5.55
N LEU A 9 14.72 0.93 -6.53
CA LEU A 9 13.75 2.03 -6.42
C LEU A 9 12.33 1.52 -6.16
N ILE A 10 11.88 0.50 -6.90
CA ILE A 10 10.54 -0.10 -6.69
C ILE A 10 10.40 -0.62 -5.26
N VAL A 11 11.39 -1.38 -4.78
CA VAL A 11 11.37 -1.93 -3.41
C VAL A 11 11.37 -0.81 -2.36
N CYS A 12 12.19 0.23 -2.53
CA CYS A 12 12.21 1.39 -1.65
C CYS A 12 10.85 2.10 -1.59
N LEU A 13 10.19 2.29 -2.73
CA LEU A 13 8.87 2.92 -2.80
C LEU A 13 7.80 2.07 -2.10
N MET A 14 7.77 0.76 -2.37
CA MET A 14 6.83 -0.17 -1.72
C MET A 14 7.01 -0.18 -0.21
N HIS A 15 8.26 -0.25 0.26
CA HIS A 15 8.57 -0.24 1.68
C HIS A 15 8.24 1.11 2.34
N GLY A 16 8.49 2.23 1.64
CA GLY A 16 8.15 3.57 2.12
C GLY A 16 6.64 3.73 2.35
N ILE A 17 5.82 3.26 1.41
CA ILE A 17 4.34 3.28 1.56
C ILE A 17 3.92 2.44 2.77
N ASN A 18 4.50 1.25 2.93
CA ASN A 18 4.20 0.36 4.05
C ASN A 18 4.51 1.02 5.41
N LEU A 19 5.67 1.68 5.52
CA LEU A 19 6.06 2.43 6.73
C LEU A 19 5.09 3.59 7.02
N MET A 20 4.69 4.34 5.99
CA MET A 20 3.75 5.46 6.16
C MET A 20 2.38 4.99 6.65
N LEU A 21 1.84 3.91 6.05
CA LEU A 21 0.50 3.42 6.37
C LEU A 21 0.42 2.57 7.64
N ILE A 22 1.41 1.72 7.91
CA ILE A 22 1.38 0.81 9.06
C ILE A 22 1.99 1.45 10.32
N THR A 23 3.01 2.30 10.18
CA THR A 23 3.74 2.83 11.35
C THR A 23 3.36 4.27 11.65
N TYR A 24 3.48 5.18 10.67
CA TYR A 24 3.25 6.60 10.90
C TYR A 24 1.77 6.96 11.08
N ALA A 25 0.87 6.38 10.27
CA ALA A 25 -0.55 6.69 10.37
C ALA A 25 -1.15 6.26 11.73
N PRO A 26 -0.91 5.04 12.25
CA PRO A 26 -1.39 4.66 13.58
C PRO A 26 -0.71 5.45 14.71
N GLY A 27 0.57 5.83 14.56
CA GLY A 27 1.28 6.66 15.54
C GLY A 27 0.60 8.00 15.84
N ARG A 28 -0.13 8.57 14.88
CA ARG A 28 -0.93 9.80 15.09
C ARG A 28 -2.14 9.59 16.01
N PHE A 29 -2.54 8.35 16.28
CA PHE A 29 -3.57 7.98 17.25
C PHE A 29 -3.03 7.73 18.67
N ALA A 30 -1.74 8.03 18.93
CA ALA A 30 -1.11 7.90 20.25
C ALA A 30 -1.92 8.56 21.38
N ALA A 31 -2.33 9.81 21.18
CA ALA A 31 -3.13 10.52 22.19
C ALA A 31 -4.54 9.92 22.43
N SER A 32 -5.00 8.99 21.60
CA SER A 32 -6.30 8.32 21.76
C SER A 32 -6.19 6.89 22.30
N GLY A 33 -4.97 6.41 22.61
CA GLY A 33 -4.70 5.06 23.13
C GLY A 33 -4.97 3.90 22.16
N LYS A 34 -5.44 4.17 20.94
CA LYS A 34 -5.91 3.16 19.96
C LYS A 34 -4.87 2.76 18.92
N VAL A 35 -3.59 3.10 19.14
CA VAL A 35 -2.50 2.86 18.18
C VAL A 35 -2.36 1.36 17.85
N SER A 36 -2.42 0.50 18.87
CA SER A 36 -2.24 -0.95 18.71
C SER A 36 -3.34 -1.56 17.85
N THR A 37 -4.61 -1.20 18.08
CA THR A 37 -5.74 -1.70 17.27
C THR A 37 -5.68 -1.22 15.82
N VAL A 38 -5.40 0.07 15.59
CA VAL A 38 -5.33 0.62 14.22
C VAL A 38 -4.14 0.04 13.46
N SER A 39 -2.98 -0.10 14.10
CA SER A 39 -1.80 -0.75 13.53
C SER A 39 -2.06 -2.23 13.25
N GLY A 40 -2.66 -2.96 14.19
CA GLY A 40 -2.99 -4.38 14.03
C GLY A 40 -3.94 -4.65 12.87
N ILE A 41 -4.99 -3.84 12.70
CA ILE A 41 -5.92 -3.96 11.58
C ILE A 41 -5.21 -3.67 10.25
N THR A 42 -4.44 -2.59 10.18
CA THR A 42 -3.75 -2.18 8.95
C THR A 42 -2.70 -3.21 8.53
N ASN A 43 -1.95 -3.73 9.50
CA ASN A 43 -0.99 -4.81 9.28
C ASN A 43 -1.68 -6.09 8.78
N SER A 44 -2.77 -6.51 9.44
CA SER A 44 -3.54 -7.70 9.03
C SER A 44 -4.08 -7.55 7.61
N ALA A 45 -4.60 -6.38 7.25
CA ALA A 45 -5.10 -6.10 5.90
C ALA A 45 -3.98 -6.23 4.85
N THR A 46 -2.76 -5.76 5.14
CA THR A 46 -1.60 -5.93 4.24
C THR A 46 -1.26 -7.40 4.01
N TYR A 47 -1.26 -8.23 5.05
CA TYR A 47 -0.97 -9.66 4.90
C TYR A 47 -2.05 -10.40 4.12
N VAL A 48 -3.34 -10.12 4.41
CA VAL A 48 -4.46 -10.68 3.63
C VAL A 48 -4.38 -10.25 2.17
N GLY A 49 -4.13 -8.97 1.93
CA GLY A 49 -3.95 -8.43 0.58
C GLY A 49 -2.75 -9.05 -0.14
N SER A 50 -1.65 -9.31 0.56
CA SER A 50 -0.46 -9.96 0.00
C SER A 50 -0.75 -11.41 -0.41
N ALA A 51 -1.48 -12.16 0.43
CA ALA A 51 -1.89 -13.53 0.10
C ALA A 51 -2.79 -13.55 -1.15
N LEU A 52 -3.79 -12.66 -1.20
CA LEU A 52 -4.71 -12.55 -2.32
C LEU A 52 -3.98 -12.11 -3.61
N SER A 53 -3.04 -11.16 -3.48
CA SER A 53 -2.27 -10.64 -4.62
C SER A 53 -1.33 -11.69 -5.19
N SER A 54 -0.64 -12.47 -4.35
CA SER A 54 0.23 -13.55 -4.82
C SER A 54 -0.53 -14.57 -5.65
N TYR A 55 -1.72 -14.98 -5.20
CA TYR A 55 -2.57 -15.90 -5.96
C TYR A 55 -3.14 -15.25 -7.23
N GLY A 56 -3.67 -14.03 -7.13
CA GLY A 56 -4.26 -13.31 -8.26
C GLY A 56 -3.25 -13.01 -9.37
N ILE A 57 -2.05 -12.55 -9.00
CA ILE A 57 -0.96 -12.25 -9.94
C ILE A 57 -0.49 -13.53 -10.63
N ALA A 58 -0.34 -14.63 -9.89
CA ALA A 58 0.03 -15.92 -10.47
C ALA A 58 -1.00 -16.37 -11.53
N LEU A 59 -2.28 -16.30 -11.20
CA LEU A 59 -3.35 -16.72 -12.10
C LEU A 59 -3.45 -15.84 -13.36
N ILE A 60 -3.27 -14.52 -13.22
CA ILE A 60 -3.23 -13.60 -14.37
C ILE A 60 -2.00 -13.88 -15.23
N ALA A 61 -0.83 -14.12 -14.64
CA ALA A 61 0.39 -14.42 -15.37
C ALA A 61 0.29 -15.72 -16.18
N GLU A 62 -0.31 -16.77 -15.61
CA GLU A 62 -0.48 -18.06 -16.30
C GLU A 62 -1.51 -17.99 -17.43
N LYS A 63 -2.64 -17.30 -17.24
CA LYS A 63 -3.75 -17.31 -18.22
C LYS A 63 -3.70 -16.18 -19.25
N ALA A 64 -3.26 -15.00 -18.85
CA ALA A 64 -3.29 -13.79 -19.68
C ALA A 64 -1.89 -13.30 -20.10
N GLY A 65 -0.83 -13.95 -19.60
CA GLY A 65 0.56 -13.63 -19.91
C GLY A 65 1.08 -12.39 -19.18
N TRP A 66 2.41 -12.21 -19.23
CA TRP A 66 3.11 -11.19 -18.46
C TRP A 66 2.75 -9.73 -18.81
N SER A 67 2.39 -9.46 -20.07
CA SER A 67 1.97 -8.11 -20.49
C SER A 67 0.72 -7.66 -19.74
N ASN A 68 -0.27 -8.55 -19.60
CA ASN A 68 -1.50 -8.25 -18.87
C ASN A 68 -1.27 -8.17 -17.36
N THR A 69 -0.32 -8.95 -16.83
CA THR A 69 0.10 -8.84 -15.43
C THR A 69 0.66 -7.46 -15.11
N ILE A 70 1.56 -6.94 -15.95
CA ILE A 70 2.13 -5.58 -15.78
C ILE A 70 1.02 -4.53 -15.85
N LEU A 71 0.10 -4.66 -16.81
CA LEU A 71 -1.05 -3.76 -16.93
C LEU A 71 -1.92 -3.77 -15.66
N SER A 72 -2.13 -4.94 -15.06
CA SER A 72 -2.89 -5.08 -13.82
C SER A 72 -2.23 -4.34 -12.65
N TRP A 73 -0.90 -4.40 -12.53
CA TRP A 73 -0.16 -3.67 -11.48
C TRP A 73 -0.31 -2.16 -11.65
N ILE A 74 -0.29 -1.66 -12.88
CA ILE A 74 -0.50 -0.23 -13.17
C ILE A 74 -1.90 0.20 -12.73
N PHE A 75 -2.94 -0.57 -13.07
CA PHE A 75 -4.31 -0.26 -12.66
C PHE A 75 -4.49 -0.29 -11.14
N ILE A 76 -3.90 -1.28 -10.46
CA ILE A 76 -3.94 -1.38 -8.99
C ILE A 76 -3.23 -0.18 -8.35
N ALA A 77 -2.04 0.19 -8.86
CA ALA A 77 -1.29 1.35 -8.38
C ALA A 77 -2.05 2.67 -8.58
N LEU A 78 -2.66 2.86 -9.77
CA LEU A 78 -3.51 4.03 -10.05
C LEU A 78 -4.73 4.08 -9.14
N GLY A 79 -5.42 2.96 -8.95
CA GLY A 79 -6.55 2.87 -8.02
C GLY A 79 -6.15 3.24 -6.59
N GLY A 80 -5.02 2.71 -6.11
CA GLY A 80 -4.45 3.07 -4.81
C GLY A 80 -4.13 4.56 -4.70
N ALA A 81 -3.51 5.15 -5.71
CA ALA A 81 -3.19 6.58 -5.74
C ALA A 81 -4.45 7.45 -5.68
N VAL A 82 -5.49 7.10 -6.44
CA VAL A 82 -6.78 7.82 -6.40
C VAL A 82 -7.39 7.76 -5.01
N VAL A 83 -7.43 6.58 -4.37
CA VAL A 83 -7.94 6.44 -3.00
C VAL A 83 -7.13 7.28 -2.02
N CYS A 84 -5.80 7.28 -2.12
CA CYS A 84 -4.94 8.12 -1.29
C CYS A 84 -5.24 9.61 -1.47
N ILE A 85 -5.41 10.10 -2.71
CA ILE A 85 -5.74 11.49 -3.01
C ILE A 85 -7.11 11.88 -2.43
N LEU A 86 -8.12 11.01 -2.55
CA LEU A 86 -9.44 11.27 -1.98
C LEU A 86 -9.39 11.32 -0.44
N CYS A 87 -8.57 10.47 0.16
CA CYS A 87 -8.39 10.40 1.61
C CYS A 87 -7.52 11.52 2.17
N VAL A 88 -6.59 12.11 1.39
CA VAL A 88 -5.67 13.15 1.86
C VAL A 88 -6.39 14.36 2.44
N ARG A 89 -7.52 14.77 1.84
CA ARG A 89 -8.32 15.91 2.31
C ARG A 89 -9.01 15.63 3.64
N ARG A 90 -9.39 14.38 3.91
CA ARG A 90 -9.96 13.96 5.20
C ARG A 90 -8.86 13.83 6.26
N TRP A 91 -7.74 13.24 5.88
CA TRP A 91 -6.57 13.06 6.74
C TRP A 91 -5.96 14.39 7.19
N ALA A 92 -5.78 15.36 6.27
CA ALA A 92 -5.27 16.68 6.59
C ALA A 92 -6.18 17.43 7.59
N ARG A 93 -7.51 17.30 7.45
CA ARG A 93 -8.48 17.86 8.42
C ARG A 93 -8.39 17.18 9.79
N PHE A 94 -8.15 15.87 9.83
CA PHE A 94 -7.97 15.12 11.08
C PHE A 94 -6.72 15.55 11.84
N ILE A 95 -5.58 15.68 11.13
CA ILE A 95 -4.32 16.13 11.74
C ILE A 95 -4.43 17.58 12.25
N ARG A 96 -5.11 18.47 11.52
CA ARG A 96 -5.23 19.89 11.87
C ARG A 96 -6.21 20.18 13.03
N LYS A 97 -7.01 19.19 13.43
CA LYS A 97 -7.97 19.28 14.57
C LYS A 97 -7.38 18.81 15.90
N LYS A 98 -6.17 18.25 15.91
CA LYS A 98 -5.35 18.06 17.11
C LYS A 98 -4.43 19.24 17.27
#